data_AF-A0A839T459-F1
#
_entry.id   AF-A0A839T459-F1
#
_cell.length_a   1.000
_cell.length_b   1.000
_cell.length_c   1.000
_cell.angle_alpha   90.00
_cell.angle_beta   90.00
_cell.angle_gamma   90.00
#
_symmetry.space_group_name_H-M   'P 1'
#
loop_
_entity.id
_entity.type
_entity.pdbx_description
1 polymer ?
#
loop_
_entity_poly.entity_id
_entity_poly.type
_entity_poly.pdbx_seq_one_letter_code
_entity_poly.pdbx_strand_id
1 'polypeptide(L)'
;MDIDACRLTYIRYLRGVGSGQVKPATPGDSGQGEEDLERQLTVERLRLTAAQADAQELKNDVVRGQMIPTGFMTMVLGKVVPAIASAFDTLPLIMRRRHPDLTPAHISTLERESTKIRNECSRFGEHVPEYLKEFLAAIE
;
A
#
# COMPACT_ATOMS: atom_id res chain seq x y z
N MET A 1 -5.05 15.35 53.73
CA MET A 1 -5.26 16.70 53.15
C MET A 1 -6.26 17.39 54.06
N ASP A 2 -5.86 18.48 54.70
CA ASP A 2 -6.70 19.17 55.69
C ASP A 2 -7.72 20.07 54.98
N ILE A 3 -8.99 19.72 55.10
CA ILE A 3 -10.11 20.38 54.41
C ILE A 3 -10.30 21.80 54.94
N ASP A 4 -10.07 22.03 56.24
CA ASP A 4 -10.22 23.36 56.85
C ASP A 4 -9.08 24.29 56.42
N ALA A 5 -7.86 23.76 56.28
CA ALA A 5 -6.75 24.50 55.70
C ALA A 5 -7.02 24.93 54.25
N CYS A 6 -7.56 24.03 53.42
CA CYS A 6 -7.93 24.34 52.03
C CYS A 6 -9.04 25.39 51.93
N ARG A 7 -10.03 25.34 52.83
CA ARG A 7 -11.09 26.33 52.88
C ARG A 7 -10.57 27.70 53.29
N LEU A 8 -9.68 27.78 54.28
CA LEU A 8 -9.09 29.03 54.74
C LEU A 8 -8.22 29.70 53.65
N THR A 9 -7.42 28.92 52.93
CA THR A 9 -6.59 29.45 51.84
C THR A 9 -7.45 29.97 50.69
N TYR A 10 -8.53 29.26 50.35
CA TYR A 10 -9.46 29.70 49.31
C TYR A 10 -10.21 30.98 49.67
N ILE A 11 -10.66 31.14 50.93
CA ILE A 11 -11.30 32.38 51.39
C ILE A 11 -10.33 33.55 51.32
N ARG A 12 -9.06 33.36 51.70
CA ARG A 12 -8.03 34.40 51.57
C ARG A 12 -7.78 34.77 50.11
N TYR A 13 -7.74 33.77 49.23
CA TYR A 13 -7.62 33.98 47.79
C TYR A 13 -8.79 34.83 47.25
N LEU A 14 -10.04 34.46 47.53
CA LEU A 14 -11.21 35.20 47.06
C LEU A 14 -11.25 36.63 47.60
N ARG A 15 -10.87 36.86 48.86
CA ARG A 15 -10.74 38.21 49.42
C ARG A 15 -9.63 39.01 48.75
N GLY A 16 -8.51 38.37 48.42
CA GLY A 16 -7.41 38.99 47.69
C GLY A 16 -7.78 39.37 46.25
N VAL A 17 -8.66 38.58 45.61
CA VAL A 17 -9.23 38.91 44.29
C VAL A 17 -10.17 40.11 44.39
N GLY A 18 -11.04 40.16 45.42
CA GLY A 18 -11.95 41.27 45.65
C GLY A 18 -11.27 42.59 46.06
N SER A 19 -10.13 42.53 46.74
CA SER A 19 -9.31 43.70 47.10
C SER A 19 -8.31 44.12 46.01
N GLY A 20 -8.26 43.40 44.88
CA GLY A 20 -7.33 43.66 43.78
C GLY A 20 -5.87 43.32 44.06
N GLN A 21 -5.55 42.74 45.22
CA GLN A 21 -4.18 42.31 45.58
C GLN A 21 -3.77 40.99 44.91
N VAL A 22 -4.73 40.19 44.44
CA VAL A 22 -4.49 38.93 43.73
C VAL A 22 -5.13 39.01 42.35
N LYS A 23 -4.31 38.96 41.30
CA LYS A 23 -4.80 38.87 39.92
C LYS A 23 -5.39 37.47 39.71
N PRO A 24 -6.66 37.33 39.28
CA PRO A 24 -7.21 36.02 38.97
C PRO A 24 -6.36 35.36 37.87
N ALA A 25 -6.06 34.08 38.03
CA ALA A 25 -5.39 33.31 36.99
C ALA A 25 -6.27 33.40 35.74
N THR A 26 -5.85 34.21 34.78
CA THR A 26 -6.50 34.30 33.48
C THR A 26 -6.03 33.06 32.73
N PRO A 27 -6.93 32.16 32.28
CA PRO A 27 -6.55 31.09 31.37
C PRO A 27 -6.21 31.78 30.05
N GLY A 28 -4.94 32.15 29.87
CA GLY A 28 -4.53 32.99 28.74
C GLY A 28 -3.06 33.43 28.74
N ASP A 29 -2.22 32.93 29.65
CA ASP A 29 -0.76 33.07 29.54
C ASP A 29 -0.12 31.84 28.86
N SER A 30 -0.88 31.19 27.96
CA SER A 30 -0.50 30.06 27.12
C SER A 30 -0.48 30.40 25.62
N GLY A 31 -0.53 31.69 25.26
CA GLY A 31 -0.63 32.12 23.85
C GLY A 31 0.54 31.68 22.96
N GLN A 32 1.75 31.59 23.49
CA GLN A 32 2.90 31.06 22.75
C GLN A 32 2.79 29.55 22.49
N GLY A 33 2.25 28.79 23.45
CA GLY A 33 2.05 27.35 23.29
C GLY A 33 0.92 27.03 22.31
N GLU A 34 -0.16 27.81 22.32
CA GLU A 34 -1.28 27.66 21.38
C GLU A 34 -0.89 28.02 19.95
N GLU A 35 -0.19 29.14 19.73
CA GLU A 35 0.32 29.52 18.41
C GLU A 35 1.33 28.50 17.85
N ASP A 36 2.22 27.97 18.68
CA ASP A 36 3.19 26.95 18.27
C ASP A 36 2.51 25.60 17.96
N LEU A 37 1.46 25.24 18.71
CA LEU A 37 0.63 24.06 18.41
C LEU A 37 -0.15 24.24 17.10
N GLU A 38 -0.74 25.41 16.86
CA GLU A 38 -1.44 25.70 15.61
C GLU A 38 -0.51 25.66 14.40
N ARG A 39 0.73 26.18 14.54
CA ARG A 39 1.75 26.08 13.50
C ARG A 39 2.13 24.63 13.20
N GLN A 40 2.36 23.82 14.24
CA GLN A 40 2.65 22.39 14.07
C GLN A 40 1.50 21.64 13.39
N LEU A 41 0.26 21.90 13.80
CA LEU A 41 -0.93 21.33 13.16
C LEU A 41 -1.05 21.76 11.68
N THR A 42 -0.69 23.00 11.36
CA THR A 42 -0.70 23.50 9.99
C THR A 42 0.34 22.81 9.12
N VAL A 43 1.55 22.59 9.65
CA VAL A 43 2.61 21.84 8.96
C VAL A 43 2.18 20.40 8.68
N GLU A 44 1.60 19.72 9.67
CA GLU A 44 1.13 18.34 9.51
C GLU A 44 -0.05 18.25 8.52
N ARG A 45 -0.95 19.23 8.52
CA ARG A 45 -2.01 19.33 7.50
C ARG A 45 -1.44 19.50 6.11
N LEU A 46 -0.45 20.37 5.92
CA LEU A 46 0.21 20.57 4.63
C LEU A 46 0.86 19.27 4.14
N ARG A 47 1.56 18.52 5.01
CA ARG A 47 2.13 17.21 4.69
C ARG A 47 1.07 16.22 4.25
N LEU A 48 -0.04 16.15 5.00
CA LEU A 48 -1.16 15.26 4.67
C LEU A 48 -1.80 15.64 3.33
N THR A 49 -2.01 16.93 3.06
CA THR A 49 -2.58 17.39 1.79
C THR A 49 -1.64 17.11 0.61
N ALA A 50 -0.32 17.27 0.79
CA ALA A 50 0.67 16.91 -0.22
C ALA A 50 0.64 15.40 -0.51
N ALA A 51 0.67 14.56 0.53
CA ALA A 51 0.59 13.11 0.35
C ALA A 51 -0.72 12.66 -0.31
N GLN A 52 -1.83 13.35 -0.03
CA GLN A 52 -3.11 13.10 -0.70
C GLN A 52 -3.10 13.51 -2.18
N ALA A 53 -2.43 14.62 -2.52
CA ALA A 53 -2.26 15.05 -3.90
C ALA A 53 -1.43 14.03 -4.69
N ASP A 54 -0.29 13.60 -4.16
CA ASP A 54 0.56 12.57 -4.78
C ASP A 54 -0.20 11.26 -4.99
N ALA A 55 -0.95 10.81 -3.97
CA ALA A 55 -1.78 9.62 -4.08
C ALA A 55 -2.87 9.76 -5.15
N GLN A 56 -3.40 10.97 -5.37
CA GLN A 56 -4.38 11.23 -6.41
C GLN A 56 -3.73 11.29 -7.80
N GLU A 57 -2.53 11.84 -7.93
CA GLU A 57 -1.76 11.83 -9.18
C GLU A 57 -1.45 10.40 -9.63
N LEU A 58 -0.93 9.55 -8.73
CA LEU A 58 -0.69 8.13 -9.02
C LEU A 58 -1.97 7.42 -9.50
N LYS A 59 -3.13 7.71 -8.87
CA LYS A 59 -4.42 7.17 -9.33
C LYS A 59 -4.81 7.68 -10.72
N ASN A 60 -4.59 8.97 -10.98
CA ASN A 60 -4.88 9.56 -12.29
C ASN A 60 -4.01 8.92 -13.38
N ASP A 61 -2.75 8.63 -13.10
CA ASP A 61 -1.83 7.98 -14.05
C ASP A 61 -2.22 6.53 -14.32
N VAL A 62 -2.74 5.81 -13.31
CA VAL A 62 -3.36 4.49 -13.52
C VAL A 62 -4.59 4.60 -14.42
N VAL A 63 -5.48 5.57 -14.17
CA VAL A 63 -6.70 5.78 -14.99
C VAL A 63 -6.35 6.16 -16.43
N ARG A 64 -5.26 6.94 -16.64
CA ARG A 64 -4.74 7.30 -17.96
C ARG A 64 -3.97 6.17 -18.64
N GLY A 65 -3.71 5.05 -17.95
CA GLY A 65 -2.95 3.92 -18.48
C GLY A 65 -1.44 4.17 -18.59
N GLN A 66 -0.92 5.20 -17.91
CA GLN A 66 0.51 5.53 -17.88
C GLN A 66 1.25 4.78 -16.76
N MET A 67 0.53 4.35 -15.73
CA MET A 67 1.04 3.56 -14.62
C MET A 67 0.30 2.23 -14.53
N ILE A 68 1.02 1.11 -14.43
CA ILE A 68 0.43 -0.21 -14.25
C ILE A 68 0.75 -0.73 -12.84
N PRO A 69 -0.24 -0.94 -11.97
CA PRO A 69 -0.01 -1.53 -10.66
C PRO A 69 0.54 -2.96 -10.77
N THR A 70 1.57 -3.30 -10.00
CA THR A 70 2.17 -4.65 -10.01
C THR A 70 1.13 -5.74 -9.71
N GLY A 71 0.20 -5.49 -8.79
CA GLY A 71 -0.90 -6.41 -8.46
C GLY A 71 -1.85 -6.66 -9.65
N PHE A 72 -2.05 -5.67 -10.51
CA PHE A 72 -2.81 -5.86 -11.76
C PHE A 72 -2.08 -6.81 -12.70
N MET A 73 -0.75 -6.64 -12.88
CA MET A 73 0.04 -7.54 -13.71
C MET A 73 0.01 -8.98 -13.20
N THR A 74 0.16 -9.21 -11.90
CA THR A 74 0.05 -10.54 -11.30
C THR A 74 -1.33 -11.15 -11.53
N MET A 75 -2.41 -10.37 -11.38
CA MET A 75 -3.77 -10.82 -11.67
C MET A 75 -3.95 -11.21 -13.15
N VAL A 76 -3.48 -10.37 -14.08
CA VAL A 76 -3.59 -10.65 -15.53
C VAL A 76 -2.81 -11.91 -15.89
N LEU A 77 -1.57 -12.04 -15.40
CA LEU A 77 -0.77 -13.23 -15.63
C LEU A 77 -1.41 -14.48 -15.03
N GLY A 78 -2.01 -14.39 -13.84
CA GLY A 78 -2.80 -15.46 -13.25
C GLY A 78 -4.00 -15.92 -14.09
N LYS A 79 -4.47 -15.11 -15.04
CA LYS A 79 -5.53 -15.50 -16.00
C LYS A 79 -4.98 -16.02 -17.33
N VAL A 80 -3.93 -15.38 -17.85
CA VAL A 80 -3.36 -15.70 -19.18
C VAL A 80 -2.54 -16.99 -19.13
N VAL A 81 -1.74 -17.16 -18.08
CA VAL A 81 -0.85 -18.32 -17.91
C VAL A 81 -1.63 -19.65 -17.92
N PRO A 82 -2.73 -19.83 -17.16
CA PRO A 82 -3.54 -21.04 -17.23
C PRO A 82 -4.13 -21.32 -18.61
N ALA A 83 -4.52 -20.28 -19.36
CA ALA A 83 -5.05 -20.44 -20.71
C ALA A 83 -3.98 -20.99 -21.67
N ILE A 84 -2.74 -20.50 -21.56
CA ILE A 84 -1.60 -21.01 -22.32
C ILE A 84 -1.28 -22.45 -21.91
N ALA A 85 -1.20 -22.72 -20.61
CA ALA A 85 -0.99 -24.06 -20.05
C ALA A 85 -2.03 -25.06 -20.57
N SER A 86 -3.30 -24.68 -20.62
CA SER A 86 -4.38 -25.53 -21.15
C SER A 86 -4.21 -25.79 -22.65
N ALA A 87 -3.72 -24.83 -23.44
CA ALA A 87 -3.44 -25.05 -24.85
C ALA A 87 -2.34 -26.12 -25.05
N PHE A 88 -1.29 -26.09 -24.23
CA PHE A 88 -0.23 -27.11 -24.26
C PHE A 88 -0.77 -28.52 -24.01
N ASP A 89 -1.73 -28.67 -23.10
CA ASP A 89 -2.33 -29.96 -22.77
C ASP A 89 -3.07 -30.63 -23.91
N THR A 90 -3.57 -29.82 -24.85
CA THR A 90 -4.27 -30.32 -26.03
C THR A 90 -3.32 -30.72 -27.15
N LEU A 91 -2.06 -30.25 -27.13
CA LEU A 91 -1.10 -30.50 -28.21
C LEU A 91 -0.84 -32.00 -28.45
N PRO A 92 -0.61 -32.86 -27.44
CA PRO A 92 -0.40 -34.28 -27.67
C PRO A 92 -1.57 -34.95 -28.40
N LEU A 93 -2.80 -34.59 -28.03
CA LEU A 93 -4.02 -35.11 -28.65
C LEU A 93 -4.16 -34.64 -30.10
N ILE A 94 -3.89 -33.36 -30.36
CA ILE A 94 -3.92 -32.78 -31.72
C ILE A 94 -2.89 -33.48 -32.60
N MET A 95 -1.66 -33.70 -32.10
CA MET A 95 -0.59 -34.39 -32.82
C MET A 95 -0.97 -35.84 -33.13
N ARG A 96 -1.53 -36.57 -32.17
CA ARG A 96 -2.01 -37.95 -32.39
C ARG A 96 -3.09 -38.03 -33.48
N ARG A 97 -3.98 -37.03 -33.56
CA ARG A 97 -5.06 -36.98 -34.56
C ARG A 97 -4.57 -36.58 -35.95
N ARG A 98 -3.64 -35.62 -36.04
CA ARG A 98 -3.14 -35.09 -37.31
C ARG A 98 -2.01 -35.93 -37.92
N HIS A 99 -1.26 -36.64 -37.09
CA HIS A 99 -0.08 -37.42 -37.49
C HIS A 99 -0.16 -38.83 -36.89
N PRO A 100 -1.03 -39.71 -37.43
CA PRO A 100 -1.18 -41.09 -36.94
C PRO A 100 0.09 -41.93 -37.09
N ASP A 101 1.03 -41.51 -37.95
CA ASP A 101 2.31 -42.17 -38.20
C ASP A 101 3.32 -41.98 -37.05
N LEU A 102 3.05 -41.07 -36.11
CA LEU A 102 3.89 -40.85 -34.95
C LEU A 102 3.86 -42.06 -34.03
N THR A 103 5.05 -42.55 -33.67
CA THR A 103 5.17 -43.62 -32.68
C THR A 103 4.67 -43.16 -31.31
N PRO A 104 4.13 -44.07 -30.48
CA PRO A 104 3.73 -43.74 -29.11
C PRO A 104 4.86 -43.08 -28.30
N ALA A 105 6.12 -43.46 -28.53
CA ALA A 105 7.28 -42.88 -27.86
C ALA A 105 7.48 -41.37 -28.14
N HIS A 106 7.17 -40.91 -29.36
CA HIS A 106 7.21 -39.49 -29.69
C HIS A 106 6.10 -38.72 -28.96
N ILE A 107 4.90 -39.29 -28.89
CA ILE A 107 3.77 -38.68 -28.17
C ILE A 107 4.07 -38.60 -26.67
N SER A 108 4.60 -39.66 -26.06
CA SER A 108 4.99 -39.64 -24.64
C SER A 108 6.09 -38.63 -24.33
N THR A 109 7.01 -38.41 -25.28
CA THR A 109 8.02 -37.34 -25.17
C THR A 109 7.35 -35.96 -25.18
N LEU A 110 6.40 -35.73 -26.09
CA LEU A 110 5.66 -34.48 -26.17
C LEU A 110 4.81 -34.23 -24.90
N GLU A 111 4.14 -35.24 -24.36
CA GLU A 111 3.39 -35.14 -23.11
C GLU A 111 4.28 -34.73 -21.93
N ARG A 112 5.49 -35.30 -21.86
CA ARG A 112 6.47 -34.94 -20.83
C ARG A 112 6.94 -33.49 -20.97
N GLU A 113 7.29 -33.05 -22.18
CA GLU A 113 7.73 -31.67 -22.41
C GLU A 113 6.58 -30.67 -22.17
N SER A 114 5.35 -31.00 -22.58
CA SER A 114 4.15 -30.21 -22.28
C SER A 114 3.96 -30.02 -20.77
N THR A 115 4.15 -31.08 -19.99
CA THR A 115 4.06 -31.03 -18.52
C THR A 115 5.11 -30.10 -17.92
N LYS A 116 6.35 -30.14 -18.41
CA LYS A 116 7.41 -29.24 -17.95
C LYS A 116 7.07 -27.78 -18.25
N ILE A 117 6.65 -27.48 -19.48
CA ILE A 117 6.27 -26.12 -19.89
C ILE A 117 5.12 -25.61 -19.03
N ARG A 118 4.09 -26.44 -18.78
CA ARG A 118 2.96 -26.09 -17.91
C ARG A 118 3.41 -25.71 -16.51
N ASN A 119 4.29 -26.51 -15.92
CA ASN A 119 4.81 -26.27 -14.57
C ASN A 119 5.63 -24.98 -14.53
N GLU A 120 6.44 -24.72 -15.56
CA GLU A 120 7.20 -23.46 -15.67
C GLU A 120 6.26 -22.26 -15.79
N CYS A 121 5.27 -22.34 -16.68
CA CYS A 121 4.26 -21.31 -16.87
C CYS A 121 3.58 -20.96 -15.53
N SER A 122 3.21 -21.95 -14.71
CA SER A 122 2.54 -21.70 -13.42
C SER A 122 3.33 -20.81 -12.46
N ARG A 123 4.66 -20.78 -12.58
CA ARG A 123 5.55 -19.97 -11.73
C ARG A 123 5.78 -18.57 -12.28
N PHE A 124 5.38 -18.28 -13.52
CA PHE A 124 5.67 -17.01 -14.19
C PHE A 124 5.14 -15.79 -13.42
N GLY A 125 3.97 -15.91 -12.77
CA GLY A 125 3.40 -14.83 -11.96
C GLY A 125 4.21 -14.49 -10.70
N GLU A 126 4.99 -15.45 -10.18
CA GLU A 126 5.82 -15.28 -8.97
C GLU A 126 7.07 -14.44 -9.24
N HIS A 127 7.53 -14.40 -10.50
CA HIS A 127 8.77 -13.71 -10.90
C HIS A 127 8.55 -12.22 -11.23
N VAL A 128 7.30 -11.77 -11.34
CA VAL A 128 6.96 -10.36 -11.67
C VAL A 128 7.65 -9.33 -10.75
N PRO A 129 7.69 -9.52 -9.41
CA PRO A 129 8.35 -8.56 -8.54
C PRO A 129 9.88 -8.53 -8.75
N GLU A 130 10.48 -9.64 -9.13
CA GLU A 130 11.91 -9.74 -9.41
C GLU A 130 12.26 -9.03 -10.72
N TYR A 131 11.51 -9.31 -11.80
CA TYR A 131 11.67 -8.60 -13.08
C TYR A 131 11.45 -7.09 -12.94
N LEU A 132 10.51 -6.67 -12.09
CA LEU A 132 10.32 -5.25 -11.80
C LEU A 132 11.55 -4.64 -11.12
N LYS A 133 12.17 -5.35 -10.15
CA LYS A 133 13.40 -4.88 -9.49
C LYS A 133 14.55 -4.75 -10.49
N GLU A 134 14.73 -5.74 -11.37
CA GLU A 134 15.75 -5.71 -12.41
C GLU A 134 15.57 -4.53 -13.37
N PHE A 135 14.34 -4.27 -13.79
CA PHE A 135 14.02 -3.14 -14.66
C PHE A 135 14.32 -1.79 -14.00
N LEU A 136 13.95 -1.63 -12.72
CA LEU A 136 14.24 -0.39 -11.98
C LEU A 136 15.75 -0.18 -11.82
N ALA A 137 16.50 -1.23 -11.49
CA ALA A 137 17.96 -1.17 -11.36
C ALA A 137 18.67 -0.84 -12.69
N ALA A 138 18.04 -1.08 -13.84
CA ALA A 138 18.60 -0.76 -15.16
C ALA A 138 18.36 0.70 -15.58
N ILE A 139 17.48 1.43 -14.88
CA ILE A 139 17.10 2.82 -15.19
C ILE A 139 17.76 3.81 -14.23
N GLU A 140 18.20 3.34 -13.05
CA GLU A 140 19.10 4.06 -12.13
C GLU A 140 20.54 4.15 -12.69
#